data_AF-A0A9E4W163-F1
#
_entry.id   AF-A0A9E4W163-F1
#
_cell.length_a   1.000
_cell.length_b   1.000
_cell.length_c   1.000
_cell.angle_alpha   90.00
_cell.angle_beta   90.00
_cell.angle_gamma   90.00
#
_symmetry.space_group_name_H-M   'P 1'
#
loop_
_entity.id
_entity.type
_entity.pdbx_description
1 polymer ?
#
loop_
_entity_poly.entity_id
_entity_poly.type
_entity_poly.pdbx_seq_one_letter_code
_entity_poly.pdbx_strand_id
1 'polypeptide(L)' 'MGSFATSVRIEAPKERVWEVLSDLGSIYKWNPGITHSYTTSEAATGENAMRQCDLPGGGFLRERAFNWS' A
#
# COMPACT_ATOMS: atom_id res chain seq x y z
N MET A 1 -0.11 23.90 -2.98
CA MET A 1 -0.20 22.42 -2.96
C MET A 1 -1.48 22.03 -3.66
N GLY A 2 -1.41 21.16 -4.67
CA GLY A 2 -2.61 20.59 -5.28
C GLY A 2 -3.07 19.37 -4.48
N SER A 3 -4.38 19.17 -4.38
CA SER A 3 -4.97 17.91 -3.92
C SER A 3 -5.60 17.19 -5.12
N PHE A 4 -5.64 15.86 -5.05
CA PHE A 4 -6.36 15.03 -5.99
C PHE A 4 -7.24 14.03 -5.21
N ALA A 5 -8.38 13.66 -5.78
CA ALA A 5 -9.28 12.65 -5.22
C ALA A 5 -9.82 11.76 -6.34
N THR A 6 -9.87 10.46 -6.09
CA THR A 6 -10.46 9.46 -6.98
C THR A 6 -11.27 8.46 -6.18
N SER A 7 -12.23 7.79 -6.82
CA SER A 7 -13.08 6.78 -6.18
C SER A 7 -13.34 5.62 -7.14
N VAL A 8 -13.43 4.41 -6.59
CA VAL A 8 -13.76 3.19 -7.32
C VAL A 8 -14.77 2.38 -6.48
N ARG A 9 -15.74 1.76 -7.13
CA ARG A 9 -16.70 0.86 -6.47
C ARG A 9 -16.15 -0.56 -6.48
N ILE A 10 -16.10 -1.18 -5.31
CA ILE A 10 -15.74 -2.59 -5.12
C ILE A 10 -16.94 -3.29 -4.51
N GLU A 11 -17.42 -4.36 -5.14
CA GLU A 11 -18.56 -5.13 -4.64
C GLU A 11 -18.12 -6.13 -3.56
N ALA A 12 -17.66 -5.60 -2.43
CA ALA A 12 -17.22 -6.36 -1.26
C ALA A 12 -17.45 -5.55 0.03
N PRO A 13 -17.60 -6.22 1.19
CA PRO A 13 -17.61 -5.55 2.49
C PRO A 13 -16.35 -4.73 2.73
N LYS A 14 -16.48 -3.61 3.47
CA LYS A 14 -15.35 -2.70 3.76
C LYS A 14 -14.21 -3.44 4.43
N GLU A 15 -14.53 -4.35 5.35
CA GLU A 15 -13.58 -5.13 6.14
C GLU A 15 -12.72 -6.00 5.22
N ARG A 16 -13.35 -6.64 4.22
CA ARG A 16 -12.64 -7.50 3.27
C ARG A 16 -11.74 -6.70 2.33
N VAL A 17 -12.16 -5.51 1.93
CA VAL A 17 -11.31 -4.59 1.15
C VAL A 17 -10.13 -4.14 1.99
N TRP A 18 -10.37 -3.78 3.26
CA TRP A 18 -9.34 -3.32 4.17
C TRP A 18 -8.30 -4.38 4.48
N GLU A 19 -8.69 -5.66 4.64
CA GLU A 19 -7.74 -6.78 4.79
C GLU A 19 -6.71 -6.84 3.65
N VAL A 20 -7.12 -6.51 2.42
CA VAL A 20 -6.22 -6.50 1.25
C VAL A 20 -5.38 -5.22 1.19
N LEU A 21 -5.97 -4.06 1.50
CA LEU A 21 -5.27 -2.76 1.44
C LEU A 21 -4.27 -2.58 2.58
N SER A 22 -4.58 -3.14 3.75
CA SER A 22 -3.76 -3.05 4.96
C SER A 22 -2.56 -4.01 4.95
N ASP A 23 -2.54 -5.00 4.05
CA ASP A 23 -1.33 -5.76 3.72
C ASP A 23 -0.39 -4.89 2.86
N LEU A 24 0.37 -4.03 3.54
CA LEU A 24 1.27 -3.08 2.90
C LEU A 24 2.32 -3.77 2.03
N GLY A 25 2.84 -4.91 2.49
CA GLY A 25 3.91 -5.64 1.82
C GLY A 25 3.46 -6.25 0.51
N SER A 26 2.23 -6.77 0.43
CA SER A 26 1.76 -7.50 -0.74
C SER A 26 1.10 -6.67 -1.85
N ILE A 27 1.20 -5.34 -1.83
CA ILE A 27 0.53 -4.46 -2.82
C ILE A 27 0.87 -4.81 -4.29
N TYR A 28 2.07 -5.33 -4.54
CA TYR A 28 2.51 -5.76 -5.87
C TYR A 28 1.65 -6.89 -6.49
N LYS A 29 0.84 -7.59 -5.69
CA LYS A 29 -0.07 -8.65 -6.17
C LYS A 29 -1.24 -8.11 -7.00
N TRP A 30 -1.60 -6.84 -6.83
CA TRP A 30 -2.77 -6.25 -7.47
C TRP A 30 -2.51 -4.85 -8.07
N ASN A 31 -1.48 -4.13 -7.63
CA ASN A 31 -1.12 -2.85 -8.20
C ASN A 31 -0.14 -3.03 -9.38
N PRO A 32 -0.56 -2.80 -10.63
CA PRO A 32 0.31 -3.00 -11.81
C PRO A 32 1.48 -2.01 -11.88
N GLY A 33 1.47 -0.94 -11.08
CA GLY A 33 2.55 0.03 -11.01
C GLY A 33 3.73 -0.40 -10.12
N ILE A 34 3.63 -1.52 -9.41
CA ILE A 34 4.66 -2.01 -8.48
C ILE A 34 5.12 -3.39 -8.92
N THR A 35 6.44 -3.59 -9.08
CA THR A 35 7.00 -4.89 -9.46
C THR A 35 7.23 -5.79 -8.23
N HIS A 36 7.66 -5.19 -7.13
CA HIS A 36 7.88 -5.89 -5.87
C HIS A 36 7.61 -4.96 -4.70
N SER A 37 7.16 -5.53 -3.58
CA SER A 37 6.99 -4.77 -2.34
C SER A 37 7.17 -5.68 -1.14
N TYR A 38 7.68 -5.11 -0.05
CA TYR A 38 7.89 -5.79 1.22
C TYR A 38 7.97 -4.77 2.36
N THR A 39 7.56 -5.19 3.54
CA THR A 39 7.69 -4.39 4.77
C THR A 39 9.15 -4.31 5.22
N THR A 40 9.57 -3.13 5.66
CA THR A 40 10.95 -2.86 6.08
C THR A 40 11.06 -2.52 7.57
N SER A 41 9.93 -2.43 8.28
CA SER A 41 9.85 -2.30 9.73
C SER A 41 9.50 -3.63 10.39
N GLU A 42 9.69 -3.73 11.70
CA GLU A 42 9.27 -4.90 12.49
C GLU A 42 7.76 -5.11 12.45
N ALA A 43 6.99 -4.01 12.55
CA ALA A 43 5.54 -4.05 12.37
C ALA A 43 5.20 -4.06 10.88
N ALA A 44 4.42 -5.04 10.44
CA ALA A 44 3.92 -5.13 9.07
C ALA A 44 2.66 -4.28 8.82
N THR A 45 1.98 -3.86 9.90
CA THR A 45 0.71 -3.15 9.89
C THR A 45 0.67 -2.08 10.98
N GLY A 46 -0.22 -1.11 10.83
CA GLY A 46 -0.44 -0.05 11.82
C GLY A 46 0.32 1.22 11.50
N GLU A 47 0.11 2.25 12.32
CA GLU A 47 0.89 3.48 12.24
C GLU A 47 2.38 3.19 12.40
N ASN A 48 3.20 3.92 11.64
CA ASN A 48 4.65 3.76 11.53
C ASN A 48 5.14 2.47 10.85
N ALA A 49 4.25 1.56 10.41
CA ALA A 49 4.66 0.49 9.51
C ALA A 49 5.27 1.08 8.23
N MET A 50 6.37 0.49 7.79
CA MET A 50 7.17 0.94 6.65
C MET A 50 7.24 -0.14 5.58
N ARG A 51 7.27 0.28 4.32
CA ARG A 51 7.50 -0.61 3.18
C ARG A 51 8.42 0.01 2.14
N GLN A 52 9.00 -0.87 1.32
CA GLN A 52 9.60 -0.50 0.06
C GLN A 52 8.74 -1.00 -1.10
N CYS A 53 8.58 -0.17 -2.13
CA CYS A 53 7.92 -0.51 -3.38
C CYS A 53 8.90 -0.31 -4.54
N ASP A 54 9.23 -1.38 -5.25
CA ASP A 54 10.08 -1.33 -6.43
C ASP A 54 9.23 -1.00 -7.67
N LEU A 55 9.75 -0.13 -8.53
CA LEU A 55 9.03 0.39 -9.69
C LEU A 55 9.52 -0.25 -11.01
N PRO A 56 8.63 -0.44 -12.00
CA PRO A 56 9.05 -0.76 -13.36
C PRO A 56 10.02 0.30 -13.90
N GLY A 57 11.06 -0.13 -14.61
CA GLY A 57 12.08 0.78 -15.17
C GLY A 57 13.21 1.16 -14.21
N GLY A 58 13.20 0.60 -12.98
CA GLY A 58 14.23 0.84 -11.98
C GLY A 58 13.88 1.99 -11.04
N GLY A 59 14.37 1.90 -9.80
CA GLY A 59 14.02 2.81 -8.71
C GLY A 59 13.04 2.20 -7.71
N PHE A 60 12.91 2.87 -6.57
CA PHE A 60 12.07 2.40 -5.47
C PHE A 60 11.51 3.57 -4.66
N LEU A 61 10.39 3.33 -3.98
CA LEU A 61 9.79 4.22 -3.00
C LEU A 61 9.97 3.61 -1.61
N ARG A 62 10.29 4.45 -0.61
CA ARG A 62 10.18 4.07 0.81
C ARG A 62 9.03 4.84 1.43
N GLU A 63 8.11 4.11 2.02
CA GLU A 63 6.85 4.64 2.51
C GLU A 63 6.67 4.33 4.00
N ARG A 64 5.93 5.20 4.70
CA ARG A 64 5.55 5.03 6.10
C ARG A 64 4.07 5.34 6.26
N ALA A 65 3.33 4.46 6.94
CA ALA A 65 1.94 4.70 7.31
C ALA A 65 1.86 5.73 8.44
N PHE A 66 1.04 6.76 8.27
CA PHE A 66 0.84 7.82 9.28
C PHE A 66 -0.50 7.72 10.02
N ASN A 67 -1.48 7.02 9.44
CA ASN A 67 -2.81 6.80 10.02
C ASN A 67 -3.30 5.42 9.57
N TRP A 68 -4.11 4.76 10.39
CA TRP A 68 -4.56 3.38 10.22
C TRP A 68 -6.01 3.21 10.67
N SER A 69 -6.97 3.28 9.73
CA SER A 69 -8.42 3.30 10.02
C SER A 69 -9.28 2.74 8.88
#